data_AF-A0A3R7E480-F1
#
_entry.id   AF-A0A3R7E480-F1
#
_cell.length_a   1.000
_cell.length_b   1.000
_cell.length_c   1.000
_cell.angle_alpha   90.00
_cell.angle_beta   90.00
_cell.angle_gamma   90.00
#
_symmetry.space_group_name_H-M   'P 1'
#
loop_
_entity.id
_entity.type
_entity.pdbx_description
1 polymer ?
#
loop_
_entity_poly.entity_id
_entity_poly.type
_entity_poly.pdbx_seq_one_letter_code
_entity_poly.pdbx_strand_id
1 'polypeptide(L)'
;MGKKDSSQQIEKIKTEWHEAFKQMQKYYESEVFKSFKIAYDAYTWYRFKNPALIFPAEREMRFSTPNSRINFDYYPSLLAKLGITAHNFAYLADIEEYYSHNFSMFLWEQKEFITPLQRANLRAAHFSPDAIVEVTKEGLRSFLKTRSEENGMGSYEEPLVIIESLGLMGMPRRDDIPKFFKEISEDKVAAFDKFLETPYIFSFAGLATPPVLNGDIKYGIRRRDELTYVKILIGRYVRGEMTYEGISKELEKLGYTTKIADSGYKPEDSVDLRWVKLDYAMERLKRIISEYEHKASNSSYYCYADMADALRKIYEKERTAYRSYI
;
A
#
# COMPACT_ATOMS: atom_id res chain seq x y z
N MET A 1 29.20 -10.51 14.80
CA MET A 1 28.79 -11.34 13.64
C MET A 1 29.85 -11.20 12.55
N GLY A 2 30.44 -12.31 12.10
CA GLY A 2 31.53 -12.29 11.12
C GLY A 2 31.05 -12.06 9.68
N LYS A 3 31.90 -11.50 8.80
CA LYS A 3 31.59 -11.23 7.37
C LYS A 3 31.03 -12.45 6.61
N LYS A 4 31.41 -13.67 6.99
CA LYS A 4 30.98 -14.92 6.37
C LYS A 4 29.49 -15.24 6.63
N ASP A 5 28.99 -14.86 7.81
CA ASP A 5 27.61 -15.07 8.27
C ASP A 5 26.63 -14.13 7.52
N SER A 6 27.06 -12.88 7.30
CA SER A 6 26.31 -11.89 6.51
C SER A 6 26.19 -12.26 5.03
N SER A 7 27.23 -12.86 4.43
CA SER A 7 27.17 -13.29 3.04
C SER A 7 26.19 -14.44 2.83
N GLN A 8 26.17 -15.43 3.73
CA GLN A 8 25.24 -16.56 3.64
C GLN A 8 23.78 -16.11 3.83
N GLN A 9 23.54 -15.19 4.76
CA GLN A 9 22.22 -14.59 4.97
C GLN A 9 21.73 -13.86 3.71
N ILE A 10 22.59 -13.08 3.05
CA ILE A 10 22.25 -12.39 1.79
C ILE A 10 21.89 -13.37 0.68
N GLU A 11 22.65 -14.45 0.50
CA GLU A 11 22.35 -15.46 -0.53
C GLU A 11 21.03 -16.19 -0.27
N LYS A 12 20.71 -16.47 1.00
CA LYS A 12 19.40 -17.02 1.37
C LYS A 12 18.26 -16.05 0.97
N ILE A 13 18.37 -14.78 1.34
CA ILE A 13 17.37 -13.75 1.04
C ILE A 13 17.22 -13.57 -0.48
N LYS A 14 18.34 -13.56 -1.22
CA LYS A 14 18.32 -13.55 -2.69
C LYS A 14 17.51 -14.71 -3.25
N THR A 15 17.70 -15.92 -2.72
CA THR A 15 16.97 -17.11 -3.17
C THR A 15 15.47 -16.96 -2.93
N GLU A 16 15.07 -16.48 -1.75
CA GLU A 16 13.66 -16.21 -1.42
C GLU A 16 13.03 -15.18 -2.36
N TRP A 17 13.74 -14.09 -2.67
CA TRP A 17 13.30 -13.08 -3.63
C TRP A 17 13.16 -13.63 -5.05
N HIS A 18 14.10 -14.46 -5.50
CA HIS A 18 14.00 -15.10 -6.82
C HIS A 18 12.79 -16.03 -6.92
N GLU A 19 12.53 -16.80 -5.86
CA GLU A 19 11.37 -17.70 -5.83
C GLU A 19 10.05 -16.90 -5.83
N ALA A 20 9.93 -15.87 -4.99
CA ALA A 20 8.77 -14.99 -4.96
C ALA A 20 8.53 -14.34 -6.33
N PHE A 21 9.58 -13.79 -6.94
CA PHE A 21 9.50 -13.15 -8.25
C PHE A 21 9.04 -14.12 -9.33
N LYS A 22 9.62 -15.32 -9.38
CA LYS A 22 9.24 -16.37 -10.34
C LYS A 22 7.79 -16.82 -10.16
N GLN A 23 7.30 -16.89 -8.92
CA GLN A 23 5.88 -17.17 -8.66
C GLN A 23 4.99 -16.05 -9.18
N MET A 24 5.34 -14.78 -8.94
CA MET A 24 4.59 -13.64 -9.46
C MET A 24 4.53 -13.58 -10.97
N GLN A 25 5.63 -13.92 -11.66
CA GLN A 25 5.66 -13.95 -13.13
C GLN A 25 4.60 -14.87 -13.76
N LYS A 26 4.14 -15.91 -13.05
CA LYS A 26 3.10 -16.82 -13.55
C LYS A 26 1.74 -16.13 -13.70
N TYR A 27 1.51 -15.05 -12.95
CA TYR A 27 0.28 -14.27 -12.96
C TYR A 27 0.26 -13.18 -14.03
N TYR A 28 1.36 -12.91 -14.72
CA TYR A 28 1.41 -11.89 -15.76
C TYR A 28 1.07 -12.49 -17.13
N GLU A 29 0.16 -11.85 -17.87
CA GLU A 29 -0.24 -12.30 -19.21
C GLU A 29 0.76 -11.85 -20.28
N SER A 30 1.15 -10.57 -20.23
CA SER A 30 1.97 -9.94 -21.26
C SER A 30 3.45 -10.35 -21.20
N GLU A 31 4.01 -10.67 -22.37
CA GLU A 31 5.43 -10.99 -22.53
C GLU A 31 6.36 -9.85 -22.09
N VAL A 32 5.88 -8.59 -22.14
CA VAL A 32 6.63 -7.44 -21.63
C VAL A 32 6.93 -7.61 -20.15
N PHE A 33 5.91 -7.96 -19.36
CA PHE A 33 6.05 -8.15 -17.92
C PHE A 33 6.87 -9.42 -17.60
N LYS A 34 6.72 -10.49 -18.38
CA LYS A 34 7.52 -11.71 -18.21
C LYS A 34 9.01 -11.51 -18.51
N SER A 35 9.37 -10.52 -19.32
CA SER A 35 10.76 -10.26 -19.71
C SER A 35 11.63 -9.65 -18.59
N PHE A 36 11.04 -9.22 -17.48
CA PHE A 36 11.77 -8.66 -16.36
C PHE A 36 12.54 -9.73 -15.57
N LYS A 37 13.65 -9.33 -14.95
CA LYS A 37 14.39 -10.15 -13.99
C LYS A 37 14.47 -9.46 -12.62
N ILE A 38 14.79 -10.23 -11.58
CA ILE A 38 15.05 -9.68 -10.25
C ILE A 38 16.56 -9.65 -9.97
N ALA A 39 17.03 -8.58 -9.33
CA ALA A 39 18.43 -8.42 -8.94
C ALA A 39 18.56 -7.86 -7.52
N TYR A 40 19.65 -8.21 -6.85
CA TYR A 40 20.04 -7.57 -5.59
C TYR A 40 20.99 -6.42 -5.88
N ASP A 41 20.66 -5.23 -5.39
CA ASP A 41 21.52 -4.05 -5.47
C ASP A 41 21.39 -3.19 -4.21
N ALA A 42 22.36 -3.33 -3.30
CA ALA A 42 22.42 -2.51 -2.08
C ALA A 42 22.53 -1.00 -2.38
N TYR A 43 23.05 -0.60 -3.55
CA TYR A 43 23.24 0.80 -3.90
C TYR A 43 21.91 1.54 -4.10
N THR A 44 20.89 0.81 -4.56
CA THR A 44 19.52 1.32 -4.74
C THR A 44 19.00 2.00 -3.46
N TRP A 45 19.30 1.46 -2.28
CA TRP A 45 18.91 2.10 -1.00
C TRP A 45 19.55 3.48 -0.82
N TYR A 46 20.83 3.66 -1.15
CA TYR A 46 21.50 4.95 -0.89
C TYR A 46 20.97 6.06 -1.79
N ARG A 47 20.60 5.74 -3.04
CA ARG A 47 20.09 6.70 -4.01
C ARG A 47 18.61 7.04 -3.79
N PHE A 48 17.78 6.04 -3.48
CA PHE A 48 16.32 6.20 -3.47
C PHE A 48 15.66 6.01 -2.12
N LYS A 49 16.39 5.53 -1.09
CA LYS A 49 15.86 5.20 0.24
C LYS A 49 14.67 4.22 0.19
N ASN A 50 14.69 3.30 -0.76
CA ASN A 50 13.61 2.36 -1.01
C ASN A 50 14.12 0.91 -0.99
N PRO A 51 13.46 -0.01 -0.25
CA PRO A 51 13.86 -1.41 -0.16
C PRO A 51 13.69 -2.19 -1.46
N ALA A 52 12.76 -1.81 -2.34
CA ALA A 52 12.52 -2.49 -3.61
C ALA A 52 11.94 -1.55 -4.68
N LEU A 53 12.52 -1.55 -5.88
CA LEU A 53 12.15 -0.66 -6.98
C LEU A 53 12.19 -1.35 -8.33
N ILE A 54 11.30 -0.94 -9.23
CA ILE A 54 11.32 -1.34 -10.63
C ILE A 54 12.06 -0.32 -11.49
N PHE A 55 12.82 -0.85 -12.45
CA PHE A 55 13.65 -0.13 -13.40
C PHE A 55 13.17 -0.52 -14.81
N PRO A 56 12.20 0.21 -15.38
CA PRO A 56 11.54 -0.21 -16.61
C PRO A 56 12.49 -0.29 -17.82
N ALA A 57 13.45 0.63 -17.93
CA ALA A 57 14.39 0.69 -19.05
C ALA A 57 15.35 -0.51 -19.04
N GLU A 58 15.78 -0.95 -17.86
CA GLU A 58 16.67 -2.08 -17.64
C GLU A 58 15.93 -3.43 -17.60
N ARG A 59 14.59 -3.41 -17.58
CA ARG A 59 13.75 -4.60 -17.36
C ARG A 59 14.14 -5.36 -16.09
N GLU A 60 14.37 -4.61 -15.03
CA GLU A 60 14.80 -5.14 -13.73
C GLU A 60 13.87 -4.70 -12.61
N MET A 61 13.57 -5.61 -11.68
CA MET A 61 13.18 -5.25 -10.33
C MET A 61 14.38 -5.45 -9.41
N ARG A 62 14.70 -4.47 -8.59
CA ARG A 62 15.82 -4.55 -7.64
C ARG A 62 15.31 -4.51 -6.21
N PHE A 63 15.86 -5.35 -5.36
CA PHE A 63 15.73 -5.23 -3.91
C PHE A 63 17.08 -4.89 -3.30
N SER A 64 17.08 -4.12 -2.20
CA SER A 64 18.27 -3.45 -1.69
C SER A 64 18.59 -3.79 -0.23
N THR A 65 17.80 -4.64 0.42
CA THR A 65 18.00 -5.07 1.81
C THR A 65 18.25 -6.58 1.88
N PRO A 66 19.14 -7.06 2.78
CA PRO A 66 19.87 -6.28 3.78
C PRO A 66 21.05 -5.52 3.15
N ASN A 67 21.48 -4.42 3.78
CA ASN A 67 22.62 -3.59 3.40
C ASN A 67 23.29 -2.98 4.65
N SER A 68 24.24 -2.05 4.49
CA SER A 68 24.99 -1.49 5.64
C SER A 68 24.16 -0.59 6.57
N ARG A 69 23.00 -0.11 6.11
CA ARG A 69 22.07 0.74 6.88
C ARG A 69 20.91 -0.07 7.46
N ILE A 70 20.38 -1.00 6.67
CA ILE A 70 19.29 -1.91 7.05
C ILE A 70 19.84 -3.33 7.00
N ASN A 71 20.33 -3.84 8.12
CA ASN A 71 21.03 -5.13 8.18
C ASN A 71 20.10 -6.36 8.22
N PHE A 72 18.81 -6.18 7.95
CA PHE A 72 17.80 -7.22 7.88
C PHE A 72 17.02 -7.14 6.56
N ASP A 73 16.28 -8.19 6.21
CA ASP A 73 15.36 -8.16 5.08
C ASP A 73 14.15 -7.30 5.41
N TYR A 74 13.90 -6.24 4.64
CA TYR A 74 12.78 -5.34 4.87
C TYR A 74 11.42 -5.99 4.58
N TYR A 75 11.40 -7.03 3.75
CA TYR A 75 10.21 -7.83 3.43
C TYR A 75 10.50 -9.31 3.70
N PRO A 76 10.56 -9.71 4.99
CA PRO A 76 11.06 -11.04 5.37
C PRO A 76 10.10 -12.17 4.97
N SER A 77 8.79 -11.92 4.89
CA SER A 77 7.82 -12.94 4.51
C SER A 77 7.73 -13.12 2.99
N LEU A 78 7.50 -14.36 2.53
CA LEU A 78 7.26 -14.65 1.12
C LEU A 78 6.08 -13.81 0.59
N LEU A 79 5.01 -13.70 1.39
CA LEU A 79 3.80 -12.98 1.03
C LEU A 79 4.06 -11.47 0.83
N ALA A 80 4.91 -10.85 1.66
CA ALA A 80 5.35 -9.46 1.44
C ALA A 80 6.17 -9.32 0.15
N LYS A 81 7.08 -10.26 -0.15
CA LYS A 81 7.86 -10.26 -1.39
C LYS A 81 6.96 -10.35 -2.63
N LEU A 82 5.93 -11.20 -2.60
CA LEU A 82 4.92 -11.29 -3.65
C LEU A 82 4.19 -9.95 -3.83
N GLY A 83 3.74 -9.35 -2.73
CA GLY A 83 2.96 -8.11 -2.75
C GLY A 83 3.77 -6.92 -3.28
N ILE A 84 5.04 -6.76 -2.86
CA ILE A 84 5.86 -5.63 -3.32
C ILE A 84 6.29 -5.82 -4.78
N THR A 85 6.45 -7.05 -5.26
CA THR A 85 6.60 -7.35 -6.68
C THR A 85 5.34 -6.99 -7.46
N ALA A 86 4.16 -7.39 -6.98
CA ALA A 86 2.87 -7.03 -7.60
C ALA A 86 2.69 -5.51 -7.70
N HIS A 87 2.95 -4.80 -6.61
CA HIS A 87 2.88 -3.34 -6.52
C HIS A 87 3.79 -2.66 -7.55
N ASN A 88 5.05 -3.10 -7.63
CA ASN A 88 6.01 -2.51 -8.56
C ASN A 88 5.63 -2.75 -10.04
N PHE A 89 5.09 -3.93 -10.35
CA PHE A 89 4.61 -4.23 -11.71
C PHE A 89 3.33 -3.47 -12.04
N ALA A 90 2.47 -3.24 -11.05
CA ALA A 90 1.28 -2.42 -11.22
C ALA A 90 1.60 -0.96 -11.60
N TYR A 91 2.77 -0.41 -11.23
CA TYR A 91 3.22 0.88 -11.77
C TYR A 91 3.48 0.84 -13.27
N LEU A 92 4.01 -0.27 -13.83
CA LEU A 92 4.19 -0.39 -15.27
C LEU A 92 2.85 -0.34 -15.99
N ALA A 93 1.85 -1.06 -15.47
CA ALA A 93 0.49 -1.01 -16.00
C ALA A 93 -0.10 0.41 -15.93
N ASP A 94 0.16 1.15 -14.84
CA ASP A 94 -0.29 2.55 -14.72
C ASP A 94 0.40 3.47 -15.74
N ILE A 95 1.69 3.26 -16.00
CA ILE A 95 2.44 3.96 -17.05
C ILE A 95 1.83 3.68 -18.43
N GLU A 96 1.55 2.41 -18.73
CA GLU A 96 0.94 2.01 -20.00
C GLU A 96 -0.48 2.58 -20.18
N GLU A 97 -1.30 2.55 -19.12
CA GLU A 97 -2.70 2.97 -19.16
C GLU A 97 -2.86 4.49 -19.30
N TYR A 98 -2.13 5.27 -18.50
CA TYR A 98 -2.37 6.71 -18.37
C TYR A 98 -1.28 7.60 -18.96
N TYR A 99 -0.07 7.08 -19.14
CA TYR A 99 1.10 7.88 -19.54
C TYR A 99 1.87 7.20 -20.66
N SER A 100 1.16 6.53 -21.57
CA SER A 100 1.78 5.91 -22.73
C SER A 100 2.65 6.92 -23.47
N HIS A 101 3.93 6.59 -23.63
CA HIS A 101 4.96 7.45 -24.22
C HIS A 101 5.26 8.76 -23.46
N ASN A 102 4.84 8.91 -22.20
CA ASN A 102 5.06 10.11 -21.38
C ASN A 102 5.48 9.80 -19.93
N PHE A 103 6.58 9.07 -19.77
CA PHE A 103 7.10 8.70 -18.45
C PHE A 103 7.42 9.91 -17.55
N SER A 104 7.83 11.04 -18.13
CA SER A 104 8.07 12.28 -17.38
C SER A 104 6.82 12.79 -16.67
N MET A 105 5.64 12.65 -17.29
CA MET A 105 4.37 13.03 -16.66
C MET A 105 4.00 12.08 -15.51
N PHE A 106 4.24 10.78 -15.66
CA PHE A 106 4.09 9.82 -14.56
C PHE A 106 4.98 10.19 -13.36
N LEU A 107 6.26 10.51 -13.60
CA LEU A 107 7.18 10.93 -12.55
C LEU A 107 6.75 12.23 -11.87
N TRP A 108 6.22 13.19 -12.64
CA TRP A 108 5.66 14.41 -12.09
C TRP A 108 4.44 14.12 -11.20
N GLU A 109 3.49 13.30 -11.67
CA GLU A 109 2.33 12.94 -10.85
C GLU A 109 2.74 12.16 -9.60
N GLN A 110 3.65 11.19 -9.72
CA GLN A 110 4.12 10.41 -8.57
C GLN A 110 4.81 11.29 -7.52
N LYS A 111 5.44 12.38 -7.94
CA LYS A 111 6.04 13.37 -7.05
C LYS A 111 4.97 14.25 -6.37
N GLU A 112 3.97 14.71 -7.10
CA GLU A 112 2.98 15.66 -6.57
C GLU A 112 1.85 14.98 -5.79
N PHE A 113 1.37 13.84 -6.29
CA PHE A 113 0.20 13.14 -5.80
C PHE A 113 0.53 11.73 -5.31
N ILE A 114 -0.30 11.22 -4.40
CA ILE A 114 -0.24 9.82 -3.95
C ILE A 114 -1.05 8.88 -4.86
N THR A 115 -1.83 9.39 -5.80
CA THR A 115 -2.76 8.59 -6.60
C THR A 115 -2.09 7.52 -7.47
N PRO A 116 -0.87 7.68 -8.01
CA PRO A 116 -0.17 6.57 -8.67
C PRO A 116 0.13 5.41 -7.71
N LEU A 117 0.53 5.72 -6.47
CA LEU A 117 0.73 4.70 -5.41
C LEU A 117 -0.60 4.02 -5.09
N GLN A 118 -1.69 4.79 -5.07
CA GLN A 118 -3.02 4.24 -4.81
C GLN A 118 -3.49 3.28 -5.88
N ARG A 119 -3.40 3.70 -7.15
CA ARG A 119 -3.75 2.85 -8.29
C ARG A 119 -2.87 1.59 -8.36
N ALA A 120 -1.58 1.69 -8.07
CA ALA A 120 -0.69 0.53 -8.05
C ALA A 120 -1.06 -0.51 -6.97
N ASN A 121 -1.35 -0.06 -5.74
CA ASN A 121 -1.82 -0.97 -4.67
C ASN A 121 -3.21 -1.52 -4.97
N LEU A 122 -4.12 -0.69 -5.49
CA LEU A 122 -5.46 -1.11 -5.87
C LEU A 122 -5.40 -2.20 -6.94
N ARG A 123 -4.63 -2.02 -8.02
CA ARG A 123 -4.37 -3.06 -9.03
C ARG A 123 -3.86 -4.35 -8.43
N ALA A 124 -2.85 -4.26 -7.57
CA ALA A 124 -2.28 -5.45 -6.94
C ALA A 124 -3.28 -6.16 -6.01
N ALA A 125 -4.14 -5.39 -5.33
CA ALA A 125 -5.21 -5.94 -4.49
C ALA A 125 -6.28 -6.71 -5.27
N HIS A 126 -6.46 -6.44 -6.57
CA HIS A 126 -7.39 -7.21 -7.37
C HIS A 126 -6.98 -8.67 -7.59
N PHE A 127 -5.73 -9.05 -7.29
CA PHE A 127 -5.32 -10.45 -7.46
C PHE A 127 -4.48 -11.02 -6.33
N SER A 128 -3.88 -10.17 -5.49
CA SER A 128 -3.13 -10.59 -4.30
C SER A 128 -3.38 -9.63 -3.12
N PRO A 129 -4.63 -9.49 -2.64
CA PRO A 129 -4.99 -8.51 -1.60
C PRO A 129 -4.30 -8.77 -0.26
N ASP A 130 -4.24 -10.02 0.18
CA ASP A 130 -3.49 -10.47 1.37
C ASP A 130 -2.00 -10.13 1.27
N ALA A 131 -1.42 -10.20 0.07
CA ALA A 131 -0.03 -9.80 -0.16
C ALA A 131 0.19 -8.29 0.02
N ILE A 132 -0.78 -7.46 -0.38
CA ILE A 132 -0.71 -6.00 -0.19
C ILE A 132 -0.88 -5.60 1.27
N VAL A 133 -1.75 -6.28 2.00
CA VAL A 133 -1.87 -6.10 3.45
C VAL A 133 -0.57 -6.50 4.16
N GLU A 134 0.01 -7.64 3.78
CA GLU A 134 1.28 -8.11 4.33
C GLU A 134 2.46 -7.16 4.01
N VAL A 135 2.52 -6.57 2.80
CA VAL A 135 3.51 -5.53 2.47
C VAL A 135 3.37 -4.33 3.39
N THR A 136 2.13 -3.91 3.67
CA THR A 136 1.85 -2.79 4.58
C THR A 136 2.33 -3.11 5.99
N LYS A 137 2.02 -4.32 6.47
CA LYS A 137 2.42 -4.83 7.78
C LYS A 137 3.94 -4.91 7.95
N GLU A 138 4.62 -5.57 7.02
CA GLU A 138 6.07 -5.73 7.08
C GLU A 138 6.79 -4.40 6.80
N GLY A 139 6.20 -3.50 6.02
CA GLY A 139 6.66 -2.13 5.88
C GLY A 139 6.63 -1.36 7.20
N LEU A 140 5.51 -1.43 7.93
CA LEU A 140 5.36 -0.83 9.26
C LEU A 140 6.38 -1.43 10.25
N ARG A 141 6.42 -2.76 10.37
CA ARG A 141 7.31 -3.47 11.30
C ARG A 141 8.78 -3.20 10.99
N SER A 142 9.17 -3.25 9.72
CA SER A 142 10.54 -2.94 9.31
C SER A 142 10.88 -1.49 9.61
N PHE A 143 9.99 -0.53 9.33
CA PHE A 143 10.19 0.87 9.70
C PHE A 143 10.38 1.03 11.22
N LEU A 144 9.50 0.46 12.03
CA LEU A 144 9.58 0.51 13.50
C LEU A 144 10.87 -0.15 14.01
N LYS A 145 11.26 -1.27 13.43
CA LYS A 145 12.54 -1.94 13.73
C LYS A 145 13.75 -1.05 13.44
N THR A 146 13.72 -0.23 12.37
CA THR A 146 14.81 0.76 12.13
C THR A 146 14.91 1.84 13.22
N ARG A 147 13.86 2.00 14.03
CA ARG A 147 13.77 2.94 15.15
C ARG A 147 13.82 2.24 16.51
N SER A 148 14.27 0.98 16.54
CA SER A 148 14.41 0.16 17.75
C SER A 148 13.08 -0.25 18.41
N GLU A 149 11.97 -0.21 17.66
CA GLU A 149 10.64 -0.61 18.14
C GLU A 149 10.29 -2.03 17.60
N GLU A 150 10.90 -3.06 18.18
CA GLU A 150 10.73 -4.44 17.69
C GLU A 150 9.37 -5.07 18.07
N ASN A 151 8.70 -4.53 19.09
CA ASN A 151 7.42 -5.05 19.60
C ASN A 151 6.20 -4.56 18.79
N GLY A 152 6.41 -3.70 17.79
CA GLY A 152 5.34 -3.20 16.93
C GLY A 152 4.29 -2.37 17.67
N MET A 153 3.06 -2.39 17.17
CA MET A 153 1.94 -1.58 17.67
C MET A 153 0.97 -2.35 18.59
N GLY A 154 1.36 -3.54 19.07
CA GLY A 154 0.51 -4.39 19.91
C GLY A 154 -0.82 -4.74 19.25
N SER A 155 -1.93 -4.67 20.00
CA SER A 155 -3.29 -4.94 19.51
C SER A 155 -3.76 -3.98 18.42
N TYR A 156 -3.15 -2.80 18.31
CA TYR A 156 -3.47 -1.80 17.29
C TYR A 156 -2.80 -2.05 15.95
N GLU A 157 -1.83 -2.98 15.88
CA GLU A 157 -1.06 -3.21 14.66
C GLU A 157 -1.93 -3.67 13.49
N GLU A 158 -2.74 -4.71 13.69
CA GLU A 158 -3.56 -5.25 12.61
C GLU A 158 -4.65 -4.26 12.14
N PRO A 159 -5.45 -3.63 13.04
CA PRO A 159 -6.38 -2.58 12.63
C PRO A 159 -5.68 -1.43 11.87
N LEU A 160 -4.55 -0.93 12.38
CA LEU A 160 -3.78 0.14 11.73
C LEU A 160 -3.32 -0.28 10.33
N VAL A 161 -2.76 -1.48 10.20
CA VAL A 161 -2.31 -2.01 8.91
C VAL A 161 -3.46 -2.05 7.91
N ILE A 162 -4.64 -2.51 8.31
CA ILE A 162 -5.80 -2.62 7.40
C ILE A 162 -6.31 -1.23 7.01
N ILE A 163 -6.38 -0.30 7.97
CA ILE A 163 -6.74 1.11 7.71
C ILE A 163 -5.76 1.74 6.71
N GLU A 164 -4.45 1.59 6.95
CA GLU A 164 -3.39 2.10 6.07
C GLU A 164 -3.43 1.42 4.70
N SER A 165 -3.69 0.10 4.63
CA SER A 165 -3.87 -0.62 3.36
C SER A 165 -5.08 -0.11 2.58
N LEU A 166 -6.21 0.15 3.23
CA LEU A 166 -7.37 0.78 2.58
C LEU A 166 -7.00 2.18 2.05
N GLY A 167 -6.25 2.96 2.83
CA GLY A 167 -5.66 4.25 2.45
C GLY A 167 -4.77 4.17 1.22
N LEU A 168 -3.85 3.20 1.24
CA LEU A 168 -2.94 2.87 0.17
C LEU A 168 -3.65 2.35 -1.07
N MET A 169 -4.83 1.74 -0.98
CA MET A 169 -5.64 1.37 -2.15
C MET A 169 -6.57 2.50 -2.62
N GLY A 170 -6.75 3.54 -1.80
CA GLY A 170 -7.72 4.60 -2.06
C GLY A 170 -9.17 4.11 -2.05
N MET A 171 -9.49 3.16 -1.17
CA MET A 171 -10.84 2.61 -1.01
C MET A 171 -11.62 3.32 0.10
N PRO A 172 -12.96 3.22 0.16
CA PRO A 172 -13.72 3.82 1.26
C PRO A 172 -13.35 3.27 2.65
N ARG A 173 -13.43 4.11 3.68
CA ARG A 173 -13.15 3.78 5.10
C ARG A 173 -14.18 4.46 6.01
N ARG A 174 -14.67 3.74 7.02
CA ARG A 174 -15.68 4.20 7.99
C ARG A 174 -15.11 4.53 9.37
N ASP A 175 -13.95 3.98 9.73
CA ASP A 175 -13.32 4.29 11.02
C ASP A 175 -13.08 5.80 11.16
N ASP A 176 -13.28 6.29 12.38
CA ASP A 176 -12.95 7.65 12.75
C ASP A 176 -11.44 7.75 12.99
N ILE A 177 -10.70 8.03 11.91
CA ILE A 177 -9.23 7.99 11.92
C ILE A 177 -8.61 8.89 13.01
N PRO A 178 -9.06 10.14 13.22
CA PRO A 178 -8.62 10.92 14.37
C PRO A 178 -8.81 10.19 15.70
N LYS A 179 -10.02 9.69 15.99
CA LYS A 179 -10.28 8.99 17.25
C LYS A 179 -9.44 7.73 17.42
N PHE A 180 -9.26 6.95 16.35
CA PHE A 180 -8.38 5.78 16.36
C PHE A 180 -6.95 6.14 16.78
N PHE A 181 -6.38 7.22 16.23
CA PHE A 181 -5.06 7.68 16.66
C PHE A 181 -5.04 8.27 18.06
N LYS A 182 -6.15 8.84 18.53
CA LYS A 182 -6.27 9.29 19.93
C LYS A 182 -6.24 8.11 20.90
N GLU A 183 -6.99 7.06 20.60
CA GLU A 183 -7.05 5.82 21.37
C GLU A 183 -5.66 5.19 21.53
N ILE A 184 -4.91 5.02 20.44
CA ILE A 184 -3.53 4.52 20.47
C ILE A 184 -2.63 5.37 21.38
N SER A 185 -2.78 6.70 21.30
CA SER A 185 -1.99 7.64 22.10
C SER A 185 -2.31 7.55 23.58
N GLU A 186 -3.58 7.40 23.94
CA GLU A 186 -4.04 7.31 25.34
C GLU A 186 -3.60 6.00 25.99
N ASP A 187 -3.53 4.93 25.22
CA ASP A 187 -2.97 3.63 25.63
C ASP A 187 -1.45 3.61 25.73
N LYS A 188 -0.78 4.73 25.38
CA LYS A 188 0.67 4.92 25.51
C LYS A 188 1.48 3.83 24.79
N VAL A 189 1.03 3.44 23.59
CA VAL A 189 1.75 2.50 22.75
C VAL A 189 3.12 3.09 22.38
N ALA A 190 4.20 2.49 22.88
CA ALA A 190 5.56 3.04 22.77
C ALA A 190 5.98 3.35 21.31
N ALA A 191 5.63 2.45 20.38
CA ALA A 191 5.95 2.58 18.97
C ALA A 191 5.15 3.68 18.26
N PHE A 192 4.10 4.23 18.86
CA PHE A 192 3.21 5.19 18.21
C PHE A 192 3.93 6.50 17.85
N ASP A 193 4.75 7.04 18.75
CA ASP A 193 5.53 8.24 18.47
C ASP A 193 6.47 8.02 17.27
N LYS A 194 7.06 6.82 17.17
CA LYS A 194 7.90 6.45 16.01
C LYS A 194 7.07 6.28 14.75
N PHE A 195 5.89 5.68 14.82
CA PHE A 195 4.95 5.64 13.70
C PHE A 195 4.59 7.05 13.22
N LEU A 196 4.34 8.00 14.12
CA LEU A 196 4.15 9.42 13.78
C LEU A 196 5.43 10.10 13.26
N GLU A 197 6.54 9.41 13.06
CA GLU A 197 7.69 9.91 12.32
C GLU A 197 7.72 9.43 10.85
N THR A 198 6.82 8.52 10.44
CA THR A 198 6.73 8.05 9.04
C THR A 198 6.49 9.21 8.07
N PRO A 199 7.08 9.21 6.87
CA PRO A 199 6.86 10.30 5.91
C PRO A 199 5.42 10.34 5.38
N TYR A 200 4.65 9.27 5.55
CA TYR A 200 3.29 9.16 5.02
C TYR A 200 2.37 8.46 6.02
N ILE A 201 1.17 9.02 6.21
CA ILE A 201 0.04 8.42 6.94
C ILE A 201 -1.11 8.35 5.95
N PHE A 202 -1.33 7.19 5.35
CA PHE A 202 -2.27 7.00 4.23
C PHE A 202 -3.69 6.73 4.69
N SER A 203 -3.94 6.46 5.96
CA SER A 203 -5.30 6.41 6.52
C SER A 203 -6.14 7.66 6.20
N PHE A 204 -5.50 8.83 6.08
CA PHE A 204 -6.13 10.10 5.69
C PHE A 204 -6.12 10.40 4.19
N ALA A 205 -5.50 9.54 3.39
CA ALA A 205 -5.51 9.66 1.94
C ALA A 205 -6.94 9.69 1.39
N GLY A 206 -7.12 10.29 0.23
CA GLY A 206 -8.37 10.25 -0.52
C GLY A 206 -8.67 8.92 -1.17
N LEU A 207 -9.62 8.93 -2.09
CA LEU A 207 -9.99 7.80 -2.93
C LEU A 207 -9.05 7.71 -4.14
N ALA A 208 -8.80 6.49 -4.61
CA ALA A 208 -8.04 6.26 -5.83
C ALA A 208 -8.80 6.88 -7.01
N THR A 209 -8.09 7.60 -7.88
CA THR A 209 -8.66 8.30 -9.04
C THR A 209 -7.77 8.25 -10.28
N PRO A 210 -8.36 8.31 -11.49
CA PRO A 210 -7.60 8.60 -12.70
C PRO A 210 -6.97 10.00 -12.64
N PRO A 211 -5.91 10.27 -13.45
CA PRO A 211 -5.13 11.51 -13.36
C PRO A 211 -5.96 12.80 -13.46
N VAL A 212 -6.96 12.81 -14.33
CA VAL A 212 -7.84 13.99 -14.57
C VAL A 212 -8.58 14.45 -13.31
N LEU A 213 -8.80 13.56 -12.35
CA LEU A 213 -9.50 13.89 -11.11
C LEU A 213 -8.56 14.30 -9.98
N ASN A 214 -7.23 14.17 -10.10
CA ASN A 214 -6.26 14.38 -9.01
C ASN A 214 -6.35 15.76 -8.32
N GLY A 215 -6.86 16.79 -9.00
CA GLY A 215 -7.06 18.12 -8.42
C GLY A 215 -8.39 18.32 -7.69
N ASP A 216 -9.37 17.43 -7.85
CA ASP A 216 -10.72 17.57 -7.26
C ASP A 216 -10.80 17.10 -5.79
N ILE A 217 -10.78 18.03 -4.84
CA ILE A 217 -10.82 17.78 -3.40
C ILE A 217 -12.02 16.93 -2.93
N LYS A 218 -13.07 16.76 -3.75
CA LYS A 218 -14.21 15.88 -3.44
C LYS A 218 -13.81 14.41 -3.27
N TYR A 219 -12.64 14.02 -3.78
CA TYR A 219 -12.10 12.67 -3.64
C TYR A 219 -11.06 12.56 -2.53
N GLY A 220 -10.99 13.51 -1.60
CA GLY A 220 -10.09 13.45 -0.45
C GLY A 220 -8.70 14.01 -0.69
N ILE A 221 -7.85 13.87 0.33
CA ILE A 221 -6.50 14.44 0.37
C ILE A 221 -5.54 13.59 -0.46
N ARG A 222 -4.95 14.18 -1.50
CA ARG A 222 -4.15 13.41 -2.48
C ARG A 222 -2.79 14.01 -2.76
N ARG A 223 -2.56 15.27 -2.40
CA ARG A 223 -1.23 15.86 -2.55
C ARG A 223 -0.34 15.40 -1.40
N ARG A 224 0.94 15.12 -1.71
CA ARG A 224 1.88 14.59 -0.72
C ARG A 224 2.21 15.59 0.38
N ASP A 225 2.25 16.87 0.05
CA ASP A 225 2.47 17.97 1.00
C ASP A 225 1.29 18.15 1.96
N GLU A 226 0.05 18.02 1.48
CA GLU A 226 -1.15 18.05 2.32
C GLU A 226 -1.17 16.90 3.33
N LEU A 227 -0.78 15.68 2.95
CA LEU A 227 -0.66 14.56 3.91
C LEU A 227 0.40 14.81 4.99
N THR A 228 1.48 15.50 4.63
CA THR A 228 2.50 15.92 5.61
C THR A 228 1.90 16.91 6.61
N TYR A 229 1.05 17.82 6.14
CA TYR A 229 0.35 18.76 7.02
C TYR A 229 -0.69 18.06 7.91
N VAL A 230 -1.47 17.12 7.38
CA VAL A 230 -2.40 16.28 8.16
C VAL A 230 -1.69 15.57 9.30
N LYS A 231 -0.52 15.01 9.03
CA LYS A 231 0.30 14.36 10.05
C LYS A 231 0.67 15.29 11.22
N ILE A 232 0.99 16.56 10.92
CA ILE A 232 1.22 17.58 11.95
C ILE A 232 -0.05 17.81 12.76
N LEU A 233 -1.22 17.90 12.10
CA LEU A 233 -2.51 18.07 12.77
C LEU A 233 -2.83 16.89 13.70
N ILE A 234 -2.63 15.64 13.27
CA ILE A 234 -2.79 14.45 14.12
C ILE A 234 -1.90 14.57 15.35
N GLY A 235 -0.61 14.88 15.17
CA GLY A 235 0.34 15.02 16.27
C GLY A 235 -0.11 16.04 17.32
N ARG A 236 -0.62 17.20 16.89
CA ARG A 236 -1.18 18.23 17.79
C ARG A 236 -2.42 17.71 18.53
N TYR A 237 -3.32 17.05 17.81
CA TYR A 237 -4.55 16.49 18.38
C TYR A 237 -4.28 15.41 19.44
N VAL A 238 -3.41 14.43 19.15
CA VAL A 238 -3.11 13.34 20.09
C VAL A 238 -2.42 13.86 21.35
N ARG A 239 -1.59 14.91 21.24
CA ARG A 239 -0.97 15.61 22.38
C ARG A 239 -1.93 16.53 23.16
N GLY A 240 -3.19 16.66 22.73
CA GLY A 240 -4.18 17.51 23.41
C GLY A 240 -4.06 19.01 23.13
N GLU A 241 -3.26 19.40 22.13
CA GLU A 241 -3.09 20.80 21.71
C GLU A 241 -4.26 21.29 20.81
N MET A 242 -5.17 20.38 20.45
CA MET A 242 -6.31 20.64 19.58
C MET A 242 -7.48 19.74 20.00
N THR A 243 -8.72 20.25 19.92
CA THR A 243 -9.93 19.45 20.17
C THR A 243 -10.30 18.60 18.97
N TYR A 244 -11.22 17.66 19.16
CA TYR A 244 -11.74 16.84 18.06
C TYR A 244 -12.47 17.69 17.01
N GLU A 245 -13.25 18.68 17.44
CA GLU A 245 -13.93 19.62 16.53
C GLU A 245 -12.90 20.47 15.77
N GLY A 246 -11.80 20.85 16.44
CA GLY A 246 -10.71 21.61 15.85
C GLY A 246 -10.01 20.85 14.71
N ILE A 247 -9.60 19.61 14.96
CA ILE A 247 -8.96 18.79 13.90
C ILE A 247 -9.95 18.51 12.76
N SER A 248 -11.20 18.18 13.08
CA SER A 248 -12.23 17.86 12.09
C SER A 248 -12.44 19.03 11.12
N LYS A 249 -12.49 20.26 11.63
CA LYS A 249 -12.63 21.48 10.81
C LYS A 249 -11.42 21.71 9.90
N GLU A 250 -10.19 21.49 10.39
CA GLU A 250 -9.00 21.64 9.54
C GLU A 250 -8.93 20.55 8.46
N LEU A 251 -9.30 19.31 8.79
CA LEU A 251 -9.38 18.22 7.83
C LEU A 251 -10.44 18.49 6.75
N GLU A 252 -11.61 19.00 7.13
CA GLU A 252 -12.68 19.38 6.20
C GLU A 252 -12.21 20.44 5.18
N LYS A 253 -11.44 21.45 5.62
CA LYS A 253 -10.86 22.46 4.71
C LYS A 253 -9.90 21.86 3.68
N LEU A 254 -9.20 20.79 4.04
CA LEU A 254 -8.32 20.04 3.13
C LEU A 254 -9.10 19.09 2.21
N GLY A 255 -10.44 19.05 2.33
CA GLY A 255 -11.29 18.15 1.58
C GLY A 255 -11.25 16.72 2.09
N TYR A 256 -10.87 16.48 3.35
CA TYR A 256 -10.85 15.13 3.91
C TYR A 256 -12.20 14.44 3.78
N THR A 257 -12.21 13.36 3.03
CA THR A 257 -13.32 12.41 2.97
C THR A 257 -12.77 11.01 2.73
N THR A 258 -13.37 10.05 3.43
CA THR A 258 -13.09 8.62 3.28
C THR A 258 -14.31 7.86 2.77
N LYS A 259 -15.39 8.58 2.41
CA LYS A 259 -16.67 8.00 2.00
C LYS A 259 -17.07 8.53 0.63
N ILE A 260 -17.83 7.72 -0.08
CA ILE A 260 -18.51 8.11 -1.32
C ILE A 260 -19.92 8.48 -0.90
N ALA A 261 -20.24 9.78 -0.85
CA ALA A 261 -21.49 10.26 -0.29
C ALA A 261 -22.71 9.91 -1.14
N ASP A 262 -22.57 9.94 -2.48
CA ASP A 262 -23.53 9.50 -3.50
C ASP A 262 -23.04 10.00 -4.87
N SER A 263 -21.84 9.58 -5.28
CA SER A 263 -21.35 9.84 -6.63
C SER A 263 -21.27 8.52 -7.39
N GLY A 264 -21.65 8.52 -8.67
CA GLY A 264 -21.51 7.35 -9.55
C GLY A 264 -20.06 6.91 -9.79
N TYR A 265 -19.10 7.45 -9.02
CA TYR A 265 -17.70 7.10 -9.08
C TYR A 265 -17.39 5.89 -8.21
N LYS A 266 -16.61 4.97 -8.77
CA LYS A 266 -16.18 3.73 -8.15
C LYS A 266 -14.66 3.66 -8.21
N PRO A 267 -13.94 3.72 -7.06
CA PRO A 267 -12.48 3.69 -7.07
C PRO A 267 -11.92 2.45 -7.77
N GLU A 268 -12.59 1.30 -7.65
CA GLU A 268 -12.22 0.06 -8.33
C GLU A 268 -12.18 0.19 -9.87
N ASP A 269 -12.93 1.14 -10.45
CA ASP A 269 -12.95 1.42 -11.88
C ASP A 269 -11.77 2.31 -12.34
N SER A 270 -10.95 2.81 -11.42
CA SER A 270 -9.79 3.66 -11.74
C SER A 270 -8.58 2.85 -12.26
N VAL A 271 -8.73 1.55 -12.45
CA VAL A 271 -7.66 0.63 -12.82
C VAL A 271 -8.17 -0.49 -13.72
N ASP A 272 -7.36 -0.91 -14.70
CA ASP A 272 -7.52 -2.15 -15.45
C ASP A 272 -6.59 -3.29 -15.00
N LEU A 273 -6.99 -4.53 -15.33
CA LEU A 273 -6.24 -5.76 -15.06
C LEU A 273 -5.88 -6.56 -16.31
N ARG A 274 -5.83 -5.92 -17.49
CA ARG A 274 -5.56 -6.64 -18.76
C ARG A 274 -4.17 -7.29 -18.82
N TRP A 275 -3.30 -6.95 -17.87
CA TRP A 275 -1.93 -7.42 -17.77
C TRP A 275 -1.76 -8.66 -16.86
N VAL A 276 -2.81 -9.11 -16.14
CA VAL A 276 -2.76 -10.27 -15.23
C VAL A 276 -3.76 -11.38 -15.58
N LYS A 277 -3.44 -12.61 -15.17
CA LYS A 277 -4.30 -13.79 -15.30
C LYS A 277 -5.45 -13.75 -14.29
N LEU A 278 -6.66 -13.42 -14.74
CA LEU A 278 -7.81 -13.20 -13.84
C LEU A 278 -8.32 -14.46 -13.13
N ASP A 279 -8.21 -15.65 -13.72
CA ASP A 279 -8.79 -16.87 -13.15
C ASP A 279 -8.26 -17.20 -11.75
N TYR A 280 -6.94 -17.13 -11.56
CA TYR A 280 -6.29 -17.39 -10.28
C TYR A 280 -6.54 -16.29 -9.24
N ALA A 281 -6.72 -15.06 -9.70
CA ALA A 281 -6.99 -13.89 -8.85
C ALA A 281 -8.34 -14.04 -8.12
N MET A 282 -9.35 -14.55 -8.83
CA MET A 282 -10.73 -14.57 -8.37
C MET A 282 -10.98 -15.61 -7.27
N GLU A 283 -10.37 -16.79 -7.36
CA GLU A 283 -10.41 -17.82 -6.31
C GLU A 283 -9.80 -17.28 -5.00
N ARG A 284 -8.64 -16.62 -5.10
CA ARG A 284 -7.95 -16.03 -3.96
C ARG A 284 -8.79 -14.94 -3.30
N LEU A 285 -9.35 -14.03 -4.08
CA LEU A 285 -10.22 -12.95 -3.58
C LEU A 285 -11.39 -13.48 -2.75
N LYS A 286 -12.11 -14.49 -3.23
CA LYS A 286 -13.24 -15.09 -2.50
C LYS A 286 -12.83 -15.57 -1.10
N ARG A 287 -11.71 -16.29 -1.01
CA ARG A 287 -11.21 -16.80 0.27
C ARG A 287 -10.91 -15.67 1.25
N ILE A 288 -10.20 -14.63 0.78
CA ILE A 288 -9.79 -13.50 1.61
C ILE A 288 -11.00 -12.66 2.06
N ILE A 289 -12.04 -12.52 1.22
CA ILE A 289 -13.30 -11.86 1.62
C ILE A 289 -13.88 -12.55 2.85
N SER A 290 -14.02 -13.88 2.83
CA SER A 290 -14.57 -14.63 3.97
C SER A 290 -13.73 -14.52 5.25
N GLU A 291 -12.41 -14.45 5.12
CA GLU A 291 -11.51 -14.20 6.27
C GLU A 291 -11.79 -12.84 6.92
N TYR A 292 -11.95 -11.77 6.13
CA TYR A 292 -12.25 -10.44 6.66
C TYR A 292 -13.67 -10.30 7.17
N GLU A 293 -14.66 -10.98 6.57
CA GLU A 293 -16.02 -11.09 7.11
C GLU A 293 -16.05 -11.72 8.51
N HIS A 294 -15.27 -12.80 8.68
CA HIS A 294 -15.13 -13.44 9.98
C HIS A 294 -14.48 -12.50 11.00
N LYS A 295 -13.39 -11.80 10.64
CA LYS A 295 -12.74 -10.81 11.53
C LYS A 295 -13.68 -9.65 11.88
N ALA A 296 -14.42 -9.13 10.91
CA ALA A 296 -15.39 -8.07 11.11
C ALA A 296 -16.48 -8.45 12.11
N SER A 297 -16.92 -9.71 12.09
CA SER A 297 -17.93 -10.23 13.03
C SER A 297 -17.45 -10.31 14.48
N ASN A 298 -16.13 -10.21 14.71
CA ASN A 298 -15.48 -10.39 16.01
C ASN A 298 -14.68 -9.14 16.45
N SER A 299 -14.88 -7.98 15.81
CA SER A 299 -14.08 -6.77 16.04
C SER A 299 -14.96 -5.53 16.15
N SER A 300 -14.50 -4.54 16.92
CA SER A 300 -15.13 -3.22 17.03
C SER A 300 -14.66 -2.23 15.96
N TYR A 301 -13.59 -2.54 15.21
CA TYR A 301 -13.07 -1.67 14.15
C TYR A 301 -13.76 -1.95 12.82
N TYR A 302 -14.20 -0.89 12.12
CA TYR A 302 -14.90 -1.01 10.85
C TYR A 302 -13.96 -1.45 9.71
N CYS A 303 -12.65 -1.26 9.85
CA CYS A 303 -11.66 -1.52 8.81
C CYS A 303 -11.71 -2.95 8.26
N TYR A 304 -12.04 -3.93 9.10
CA TYR A 304 -12.22 -5.32 8.67
C TYR A 304 -13.41 -5.47 7.72
N ALA A 305 -14.55 -4.85 8.06
CA ALA A 305 -15.74 -4.84 7.22
C ALA A 305 -15.49 -4.03 5.95
N ASP A 306 -14.81 -2.88 6.04
CA ASP A 306 -14.45 -2.04 4.90
C ASP A 306 -13.50 -2.74 3.93
N MET A 307 -12.55 -3.53 4.44
CA MET A 307 -11.69 -4.38 3.62
C MET A 307 -12.52 -5.45 2.89
N ALA A 308 -13.41 -6.15 3.59
CA ALA A 308 -14.31 -7.11 2.94
C ALA A 308 -15.17 -6.43 1.85
N ASP A 309 -15.76 -5.26 2.15
CA ASP A 309 -16.57 -4.48 1.20
C ASP A 309 -15.74 -4.04 -0.03
N ALA A 310 -14.50 -3.57 0.18
CA ALA A 310 -13.58 -3.18 -0.89
C ALA A 310 -13.25 -4.38 -1.80
N LEU A 311 -12.94 -5.54 -1.21
CA LEU A 311 -12.62 -6.75 -1.95
C LEU A 311 -13.84 -7.31 -2.69
N ARG A 312 -15.06 -7.18 -2.15
CA ARG A 312 -16.29 -7.57 -2.86
C ARG A 312 -16.52 -6.71 -4.11
N LYS A 313 -16.33 -5.39 -4.02
CA LYS A 313 -16.44 -4.49 -5.18
C LYS A 313 -15.46 -4.84 -6.29
N ILE A 314 -14.20 -5.06 -5.90
CA ILE A 314 -13.13 -5.57 -6.77
C ILE A 314 -13.57 -6.88 -7.45
N TYR A 315 -14.04 -7.85 -6.66
CA TYR A 315 -14.47 -9.16 -7.17
C TYR A 315 -15.65 -9.04 -8.16
N GLU A 316 -16.64 -8.19 -7.87
CA GLU A 316 -17.80 -7.98 -8.74
C GLU A 316 -17.45 -7.33 -10.07
N LYS A 317 -16.55 -6.33 -10.05
CA LYS A 317 -16.03 -5.68 -11.25
C LYS A 317 -15.36 -6.70 -12.17
N GLU A 318 -14.41 -7.47 -11.64
CA GLU A 318 -13.63 -8.40 -12.46
C GLU A 318 -14.46 -9.59 -12.95
N ARG A 319 -15.43 -10.05 -12.15
CA ARG A 319 -16.41 -11.06 -12.59
C ARG A 319 -17.23 -10.59 -13.78
N THR A 320 -17.61 -9.30 -13.79
CA THR A 320 -18.39 -8.70 -14.87
C THR A 320 -17.55 -8.56 -16.14
N ALA A 321 -16.29 -8.09 -16.00
CA ALA A 321 -15.35 -8.03 -17.10
C ALA A 321 -15.10 -9.41 -17.71
N TYR A 322 -14.80 -10.42 -16.89
CA TYR A 322 -14.54 -11.79 -17.34
C TYR A 322 -15.70 -12.40 -18.15
N ARG A 323 -16.94 -12.22 -17.67
CA ARG A 323 -18.16 -12.69 -18.38
C ARG A 323 -18.39 -12.01 -19.71
N SER A 324 -17.80 -10.84 -19.94
CA SER A 324 -17.95 -10.11 -21.21
C SER A 324 -16.95 -10.60 -22.28
N TYR A 325 -15.93 -11.37 -21.90
CA TYR A 325 -14.93 -11.96 -22.79
C TYR A 325 -15.24 -13.41 -23.20
N ILE A 326 -16.18 -14.07 -22.53
CA ILE A 326 -16.73 -15.39 -22.86
C ILE A 326 -18.00 -15.19 -23.67
#